data_AF-A0A7Y8J962-F1
#
_entry.id   AF-A0A7Y8J962-F1
#
_cell.length_a   1.000
_cell.length_b   1.000
_cell.length_c   1.000
_cell.angle_alpha   90.00
_cell.angle_beta   90.00
_cell.angle_gamma   90.00
#
_symmetry.space_group_name_H-M   'P 1'
#
loop_
_entity.id
_entity.type
_entity.pdbx_description
1 polymer ?
#
loop_
_entity_poly.entity_id
_entity_poly.type
_entity_poly.pdbx_seq_one_letter_code
_entity_poly.pdbx_strand_id
1 'polypeptide(L)'
;MSVIAHRQRGLGKLEFAVVVALLGILAAVLLDRLNDLERQAERLEVEVALRNLRMGLRLAISEKVIRGEEAQIGELLDANPLAWLGAAPAKLGADGTAPLWRYDPATRTLRYLPRQKDAFAGREELAWRLAPILDPAGHTIGITVEALK
;
A
#
# COMPACT_ATOMS: atom_id res chain seq x y z
N MET A 1 4.33 -58.00 35.98
CA MET A 1 3.87 -56.66 35.53
C MET A 1 4.71 -55.62 36.24
N SER A 2 5.77 -55.11 35.60
CA SER A 2 6.60 -54.03 36.16
C SER A 2 6.17 -52.71 35.55
N VAL A 3 5.62 -51.82 36.37
CA VAL A 3 5.29 -50.45 35.99
C VAL A 3 6.59 -49.66 35.98
N ILE A 4 7.08 -49.30 34.79
CA ILE A 4 8.19 -48.37 34.63
C ILE A 4 7.64 -46.98 34.95
N ALA A 5 7.81 -46.54 36.20
CA ALA A 5 7.56 -45.16 36.58
C ALA A 5 8.59 -44.28 35.89
N HIS A 6 8.18 -43.56 34.84
CA HIS A 6 9.00 -42.55 34.19
C HIS A 6 9.16 -41.39 35.17
N ARG A 7 10.30 -41.37 35.87
CA ARG A 7 10.64 -40.32 36.84
C ARG A 7 10.79 -39.01 36.06
N GLN A 8 9.78 -38.14 36.11
CA GLN A 8 9.90 -36.76 35.64
C GLN A 8 11.01 -36.08 36.46
N ARG A 9 12.20 -35.98 35.87
CA ARG A 9 13.26 -35.09 36.37
C ARG A 9 12.83 -33.69 35.94
N GLY A 10 12.58 -32.80 36.90
CA GLY A 10 12.28 -31.40 36.58
C GLY A 10 13.39 -30.79 35.72
N LEU A 11 13.03 -29.83 34.86
CA LEU A 11 13.93 -29.17 33.92
C LEU A 11 15.26 -28.79 34.58
N GLY A 12 16.34 -29.44 34.16
CA GLY A 12 17.69 -29.02 34.54
C GLY A 12 17.99 -27.62 34.00
N LYS A 13 18.90 -26.88 34.65
CA LYS A 13 19.31 -25.55 34.19
C LYS A 13 19.76 -25.54 32.71
N LEU A 14 20.38 -26.64 32.26
CA LEU A 14 20.79 -26.83 30.86
C LEU A 14 19.59 -27.03 29.92
N GLU A 15 18.63 -27.88 30.28
CA GLU A 15 17.43 -28.12 29.48
C GLU A 15 16.61 -26.83 29.33
N PHE A 16 16.47 -26.06 30.42
CA PHE A 16 15.84 -24.75 30.39
C PHE A 16 16.60 -23.78 29.47
N ALA A 17 17.93 -23.70 29.56
CA ALA A 17 18.73 -22.85 28.69
C ALA A 17 18.58 -23.23 27.21
N VAL A 18 18.53 -24.52 26.90
CA VAL A 18 18.31 -25.01 25.52
C VAL A 18 16.92 -24.62 25.02
N VAL A 19 15.87 -24.77 25.83
CA VAL A 19 14.50 -24.36 25.46
C VAL A 19 14.41 -22.85 25.23
N VAL A 20 15.01 -22.05 26.12
CA VAL A 20 15.06 -20.59 25.95
C VAL A 20 15.81 -20.19 24.69
N ALA A 21 16.94 -20.83 24.40
CA ALA A 21 17.70 -20.57 23.17
C ALA A 21 16.88 -20.94 21.93
N LEU A 22 16.20 -22.09 21.94
CA LEU A 22 15.35 -22.52 20.83
C LEU A 22 14.17 -21.56 20.62
N LEU A 23 13.50 -21.14 21.70
CA LEU A 23 12.42 -20.15 21.64
C LEU A 23 12.93 -18.81 21.10
N GLY A 24 14.12 -18.36 21.51
CA GLY A 24 14.75 -17.14 21.01
C GLY A 24 15.00 -17.21 19.50
N ILE A 25 15.52 -18.33 19.00
CA ILE A 25 15.74 -18.56 17.56
C ILE A 25 14.41 -18.54 16.80
N LEU A 26 13.40 -19.27 17.29
CA LEU A 26 12.08 -19.31 16.64
C LEU A 26 11.39 -17.94 16.63
N ALA A 27 11.49 -17.19 17.73
CA ALA A 27 10.95 -15.83 17.83
C ALA A 27 11.65 -14.88 16.84
N ALA A 28 12.98 -14.96 16.73
CA ALA A 28 13.73 -14.15 15.77
C ALA A 28 13.32 -14.45 14.32
N VAL A 29 13.18 -15.74 13.96
CA VAL A 29 12.71 -16.15 12.63
C VAL A 29 11.27 -15.68 12.37
N LEU A 30 10.38 -15.77 13.36
CA LEU A 30 9.01 -15.32 13.23
C LEU A 30 8.93 -13.80 12.99
N LEU A 31 9.68 -13.02 13.77
CA LEU A 31 9.75 -11.56 13.64
C LEU A 31 10.25 -11.14 12.24
N ASP A 32 11.30 -11.80 11.74
CA ASP A 32 11.83 -11.56 10.40
C ASP A 32 10.76 -11.84 9.32
N ARG A 33 10.05 -12.97 9.44
CA ARG A 33 8.95 -13.31 8.51
C ARG A 33 7.77 -12.36 8.60
N LEU A 34 7.43 -11.88 9.79
CA LEU A 34 6.34 -10.93 9.96
C LEU A 34 6.68 -9.60 9.28
N ASN A 35 7.90 -9.09 9.46
CA ASN A 35 8.37 -7.89 8.79
C ASN A 35 8.34 -8.03 7.25
N ASP A 36 8.74 -9.19 6.73
CA ASP A 36 8.65 -9.48 5.29
C ASP A 36 7.21 -9.46 4.77
N LEU A 37 6.28 -10.04 5.53
CA LEU A 37 4.86 -10.07 5.17
C LEU A 37 4.24 -8.67 5.21
N GLU A 38 4.55 -7.86 6.22
CA GLU A 38 4.09 -6.48 6.31
C GLU A 38 4.58 -5.64 5.13
N ARG A 39 5.86 -5.77 4.75
CA ARG A 39 6.42 -5.09 3.57
C ARG A 39 5.70 -5.48 2.28
N GLN A 40 5.37 -6.76 2.11
CA GLN A 40 4.63 -7.25 0.94
C GLN A 40 3.18 -6.78 0.95
N ALA A 41 2.52 -6.82 2.10
CA ALA A 41 1.15 -6.35 2.26
C ALA A 41 1.03 -4.86 1.91
N GLU A 42 1.95 -4.03 2.40
CA GLU A 42 1.95 -2.59 2.08
C GLU A 42 2.17 -2.31 0.60
N ARG A 43 3.10 -3.03 -0.06
CA ARG A 43 3.30 -2.93 -1.52
C ARG A 43 2.01 -3.27 -2.27
N LEU A 44 1.35 -4.36 -1.89
CA LEU A 44 0.12 -4.81 -2.51
C LEU A 44 -1.02 -3.81 -2.29
N GLU A 45 -1.13 -3.26 -1.08
CA GLU A 45 -2.11 -2.20 -0.76
C GLU A 45 -1.94 -0.99 -1.68
N VAL A 46 -0.71 -0.51 -1.87
CA VAL A 46 -0.40 0.61 -2.76
C VAL A 46 -0.71 0.26 -4.22
N GLU A 47 -0.33 -0.93 -4.68
CA GLU A 47 -0.59 -1.40 -6.04
C GLU A 47 -2.09 -1.48 -6.34
N VAL A 48 -2.87 -2.07 -5.42
CA VAL A 48 -4.33 -2.16 -5.53
C VAL A 48 -4.96 -0.77 -5.51
N ALA A 49 -4.47 0.15 -4.67
CA ALA A 49 -4.90 1.54 -4.64
C ALA A 49 -4.72 2.23 -6.00
N LEU A 50 -3.53 2.13 -6.60
CA LEU A 50 -3.24 2.71 -7.91
C LEU A 50 -4.05 2.05 -9.03
N ARG A 51 -4.28 0.74 -8.95
CA ARG A 51 -5.12 0.02 -9.90
C ARG A 51 -6.58 0.50 -9.82
N ASN A 52 -7.13 0.60 -8.62
CA ASN A 52 -8.49 1.12 -8.39
C ASN A 52 -8.61 2.56 -8.88
N LEU A 53 -7.63 3.41 -8.59
CA LEU A 53 -7.56 4.77 -9.09
C LEU A 53 -7.64 4.83 -10.62
N ARG A 54 -6.79 4.08 -11.32
CA ARG A 54 -6.78 4.03 -12.80
C ARG A 54 -8.12 3.54 -13.36
N MET A 55 -8.71 2.52 -12.75
CA MET A 55 -10.02 2.01 -13.17
C MET A 55 -11.13 3.04 -12.94
N GLY A 56 -11.14 3.70 -11.77
CA GLY A 56 -12.13 4.73 -11.45
C GLY A 56 -12.02 5.95 -12.36
N LEU A 57 -10.81 6.41 -12.69
CA LEU A 57 -10.61 7.45 -13.71
C LEU A 57 -11.14 7.00 -15.07
N ARG A 58 -10.82 5.78 -15.51
CA ARG A 58 -11.28 5.27 -16.82
C ARG A 58 -12.81 5.19 -16.88
N LEU A 59 -13.46 4.80 -15.79
CA LEU A 59 -14.93 4.80 -15.68
C LEU A 59 -15.50 6.21 -15.74
N ALA A 60 -14.93 7.16 -14.99
CA ALA A 60 -15.37 8.57 -15.00
C ALA A 60 -15.21 9.21 -16.38
N ILE A 61 -14.10 8.94 -17.07
CA ILE A 61 -13.88 9.36 -18.46
C ILE A 61 -14.94 8.74 -19.38
N SER A 62 -15.19 7.43 -19.24
CA SER A 62 -16.17 6.72 -20.07
C SER A 62 -17.59 7.26 -19.87
N GLU A 63 -17.96 7.63 -18.63
CA GLU A 63 -19.24 8.28 -18.32
C GLU A 63 -19.37 9.64 -19.02
N LYS A 64 -18.31 10.46 -19.01
CA LYS A 64 -18.27 11.74 -19.74
C LYS A 64 -18.40 11.55 -21.24
N VAL A 65 -17.70 10.57 -21.82
CA VAL A 65 -17.80 10.21 -23.25
C VAL A 65 -19.23 9.80 -23.61
N ILE A 66 -19.84 8.90 -22.83
CA ILE A 66 -21.22 8.43 -23.08
C ILE A 66 -22.23 9.58 -23.01
N ARG A 67 -22.00 10.59 -22.17
CA ARG A 67 -22.84 11.79 -22.07
C ARG A 67 -22.56 12.84 -23.14
N GLY A 68 -21.55 12.64 -24.00
CA GLY A 68 -21.10 13.64 -24.96
C GLY A 68 -20.39 14.84 -24.31
N GLU A 69 -19.92 14.69 -23.07
CA GLU A 69 -19.24 15.71 -22.27
C GLU A 69 -17.71 15.59 -22.36
N GLU A 70 -17.18 15.18 -23.51
CA GLU A 70 -15.74 14.90 -23.70
C GLU A 70 -14.86 16.12 -23.40
N ALA A 71 -15.35 17.33 -23.73
CA ALA A 71 -14.66 18.58 -23.40
C ALA A 71 -14.44 18.79 -21.89
N GLN A 72 -15.24 18.15 -21.03
CA GLN A 72 -15.14 18.25 -19.57
C GLN A 72 -14.23 17.17 -18.95
N ILE A 73 -13.64 16.26 -19.74
CA ILE A 73 -12.71 15.25 -19.23
C ILE A 73 -11.53 15.90 -18.48
N GLY A 74 -11.09 17.07 -18.93
CA GLY A 74 -10.03 17.84 -18.27
C GLY A 74 -10.35 18.22 -16.82
N GLU A 75 -11.64 18.42 -16.47
CA GLU A 75 -12.08 18.77 -15.11
C GLU A 75 -11.83 17.64 -14.11
N LEU A 76 -11.71 16.39 -14.58
CA LEU A 76 -11.36 15.24 -13.73
C LEU A 76 -9.94 15.35 -13.15
N LEU A 77 -9.05 16.16 -13.75
CA LEU A 77 -7.73 16.44 -13.20
C LEU A 77 -7.78 17.44 -12.03
N ASP A 78 -8.81 18.27 -11.97
CA ASP A 78 -8.97 19.26 -10.90
C ASP A 78 -9.82 18.68 -9.75
N ALA A 79 -10.60 17.64 -10.03
CA ALA A 79 -11.28 16.83 -9.03
C ALA A 79 -10.29 16.01 -8.18
N ASN A 80 -10.63 15.77 -6.92
CA ASN A 80 -9.77 15.03 -5.99
C ASN A 80 -9.74 13.52 -6.34
N PRO A 81 -8.60 12.98 -6.80
CA PRO A 81 -8.49 11.59 -7.22
C PRO A 81 -8.64 10.57 -6.10
N LEU A 82 -8.55 11.02 -4.84
CA LEU A 82 -8.84 10.19 -3.68
C LEU A 82 -10.29 9.65 -3.67
N ALA A 83 -11.20 10.25 -4.43
CA ALA A 83 -12.56 9.75 -4.61
C ALA A 83 -12.61 8.37 -5.32
N TRP A 84 -11.61 8.08 -6.18
CA TRP A 84 -11.57 6.85 -6.99
C TRP A 84 -10.66 5.77 -6.42
N LEU A 85 -10.00 6.02 -5.28
CA LEU A 85 -9.11 5.07 -4.61
C LEU A 85 -9.83 3.85 -4.00
N GLY A 86 -11.15 3.73 -4.17
CA GLY A 86 -11.96 2.63 -3.65
C GLY A 86 -12.17 2.69 -2.13
N ALA A 87 -12.50 1.55 -1.52
CA ALA A 87 -12.44 1.39 -0.07
C ALA A 87 -10.97 1.53 0.35
N ALA A 88 -10.60 2.75 0.74
CA ALA A 88 -9.22 3.18 0.82
C ALA A 88 -8.35 2.23 1.66
N PRO A 89 -7.18 1.79 1.16
CA PRO A 89 -6.16 1.22 2.02
C PRO A 89 -5.68 2.35 2.93
N ALA A 90 -6.24 2.38 4.14
CA ALA A 90 -5.95 3.32 5.22
C ALA A 90 -5.96 4.82 4.81
N LYS A 91 -7.15 5.45 4.81
CA LYS A 91 -7.31 6.92 4.74
C LYS A 91 -6.68 7.66 5.93
N LEU A 92 -6.36 6.97 7.02
CA LEU A 92 -5.62 7.49 8.18
C LEU A 92 -4.33 6.68 8.36
N GLY A 93 -3.24 7.32 8.78
CA GLY A 93 -2.09 6.61 9.34
C GLY A 93 -2.51 5.80 10.57
N ALA A 94 -1.82 4.70 10.86
CA ALA A 94 -2.13 3.81 11.99
C ALA A 94 -2.22 4.54 13.35
N ASP A 95 -1.54 5.69 13.48
CA ASP A 95 -1.48 6.51 14.70
C ASP A 95 -2.46 7.70 14.70
N GLY A 96 -3.40 7.76 13.75
CA GLY A 96 -4.32 8.90 13.64
C GLY A 96 -3.69 10.17 13.07
N THR A 97 -2.41 10.13 12.69
CA THR A 97 -1.70 11.19 11.98
C THR A 97 -2.10 11.23 10.50
N ALA A 98 -1.77 12.35 9.86
CA ALA A 98 -2.14 12.79 8.52
C ALA A 98 -2.39 11.65 7.50
N PRO A 99 -3.35 11.82 6.56
CA PRO A 99 -3.71 10.76 5.63
C PRO A 99 -2.48 10.27 4.86
N LEU A 100 -2.29 8.94 4.83
CA LEU A 100 -1.18 8.30 4.11
C LEU A 100 -1.15 8.70 2.64
N TRP A 101 -2.32 8.96 2.06
CA TRP A 101 -2.51 9.48 0.72
C TRP A 101 -2.87 10.97 0.73
N ARG A 102 -2.15 11.77 -0.05
CA ARG A 102 -2.41 13.20 -0.21
C ARG A 102 -2.43 13.58 -1.68
N TYR A 103 -3.42 14.35 -2.10
CA TYR A 103 -3.45 14.94 -3.43
C TYR A 103 -3.15 16.43 -3.36
N ASP A 104 -2.21 16.88 -4.18
CA ASP A 104 -1.95 18.29 -4.44
C ASP A 104 -2.55 18.67 -5.80
N PRO A 105 -3.64 19.47 -5.83
CA PRO A 105 -4.26 19.90 -7.09
C PRO A 105 -3.39 20.90 -7.86
N ALA A 106 -2.52 21.67 -7.21
CA ALA A 106 -1.67 22.65 -7.88
C ALA A 106 -0.62 21.96 -8.76
N THR A 107 -0.10 20.81 -8.30
CA THR A 107 0.90 20.02 -9.03
C THR A 107 0.33 18.74 -9.66
N ARG A 108 -0.98 18.51 -9.52
CA ARG A 108 -1.68 17.27 -9.92
C ARG A 108 -0.94 16.01 -9.47
N THR A 109 -0.46 16.04 -8.23
CA THR A 109 0.43 15.01 -7.68
C THR A 109 -0.25 14.29 -6.53
N LEU A 110 -0.36 12.97 -6.66
CA LEU A 110 -0.75 12.07 -5.60
C LEU A 110 0.50 11.60 -4.86
N ARG A 111 0.55 11.81 -3.55
CA ARG A 111 1.65 11.41 -2.66
C ARG A 111 1.18 10.33 -1.70
N TYR A 112 2.08 9.40 -1.40
CA TYR A 112 1.90 8.35 -0.41
C TYR A 112 3.09 8.34 0.55
N LEU A 113 2.83 8.30 1.86
CA LEU A 113 3.85 8.14 2.88
C LEU A 113 3.92 6.66 3.30
N PRO A 114 5.02 5.94 2.98
CA PRO A 114 5.18 4.55 3.43
C PRO A 114 5.25 4.42 4.95
N ARG A 115 4.62 3.37 5.47
CA ARG A 115 4.79 2.91 6.86
C ARG A 115 6.09 2.13 6.98
N GLN A 116 6.36 1.23 6.04
CA GLN A 116 7.60 0.46 5.95
C GLN A 116 8.50 1.01 4.84
N LYS A 117 9.50 1.83 5.19
CA LYS A 117 10.45 2.42 4.22
C LYS A 117 11.17 1.35 3.39
N ASP A 118 11.53 0.24 4.00
CA ASP A 118 12.19 -0.90 3.34
C ASP A 118 11.29 -1.55 2.28
N ALA A 119 9.97 -1.45 2.42
CA ALA A 119 9.05 -1.88 1.37
C ALA A 119 9.27 -1.06 0.09
N PHE A 120 9.82 0.14 0.15
CA PHE A 120 10.02 0.99 -1.03
C PHE A 120 11.45 1.48 -1.17
N ALA A 121 12.43 0.61 -0.91
CA ALA A 121 13.86 0.89 -1.09
C ALA A 121 14.34 2.12 -0.29
N GLY A 122 13.78 2.33 0.90
CA GLY A 122 14.14 3.43 1.80
C GLY A 122 13.45 4.76 1.49
N ARG A 123 12.53 4.81 0.52
CA ARG A 123 11.82 6.04 0.15
C ARG A 123 10.89 6.48 1.28
N GLU A 124 10.98 7.75 1.65
CA GLU A 124 10.09 8.38 2.65
C GLU A 124 8.75 8.80 2.06
N GLU A 125 8.70 8.98 0.74
CA GLU A 125 7.49 9.36 0.03
C GLU A 125 7.51 8.73 -1.37
N LEU A 126 6.35 8.27 -1.80
CA LEU A 126 6.08 7.90 -3.19
C LEU A 126 5.17 8.96 -3.78
N ALA A 127 5.43 9.36 -5.03
CA ALA A 127 4.61 10.35 -5.68
C ALA A 127 4.28 9.93 -7.11
N TRP A 128 3.06 10.25 -7.55
CA TRP A 128 2.58 10.03 -8.90
C TRP A 128 1.94 11.30 -9.45
N ARG A 129 2.25 11.65 -10.68
CA ARG A 129 1.63 12.77 -11.39
C ARG A 129 0.48 12.27 -12.25
N LEU A 130 -0.65 12.97 -12.16
CA LEU A 130 -1.76 12.79 -13.08
C LEU A 130 -1.56 13.74 -14.27
N ALA A 131 -1.42 13.19 -15.47
CA ALA A 131 -1.20 13.97 -16.69
C ALA A 131 -2.31 13.70 -17.71
N PRO A 132 -2.82 14.73 -18.42
CA PRO A 132 -3.76 14.54 -19.51
C PRO A 132 -3.09 13.81 -20.67
N ILE A 133 -3.83 12.93 -21.32
CA ILE A 133 -3.52 12.41 -22.65
C ILE A 133 -4.29 13.26 -23.64
N LEU A 134 -3.56 13.92 -24.53
CA LEU A 134 -4.13 14.85 -25.51
C LEU A 134 -4.26 14.18 -26.88
N ASP A 135 -5.32 14.51 -27.61
CA ASP A 135 -5.45 14.20 -29.04
C ASP A 135 -4.62 15.19 -29.90
N PRO A 136 -4.52 14.97 -31.23
CA PRO A 136 -3.83 15.91 -32.13
C PRO A 136 -4.47 17.31 -32.19
N ALA A 137 -5.72 17.46 -31.75
CA ALA A 137 -6.44 18.73 -31.69
C ALA A 137 -6.25 19.46 -30.33
N GLY A 138 -5.57 18.84 -29.36
CA GLY A 138 -5.32 19.38 -28.03
C GLY A 138 -6.41 19.08 -26.99
N HIS A 139 -7.41 18.27 -27.31
CA HIS A 139 -8.45 17.85 -26.35
C HIS A 139 -7.95 16.74 -25.44
N THR A 140 -8.39 16.75 -24.18
CA THR A 140 -8.07 15.68 -23.23
C THR A 140 -8.95 14.46 -23.50
N ILE A 141 -8.35 13.39 -23.99
CA ILE A 141 -9.02 12.11 -24.27
C ILE A 141 -8.80 11.07 -23.17
N GLY A 142 -7.89 11.34 -22.24
CA GLY A 142 -7.60 10.43 -21.14
C GLY A 142 -6.71 11.06 -20.08
N ILE A 143 -6.43 10.28 -19.03
CA ILE A 143 -5.53 10.68 -17.95
C ILE A 143 -4.60 9.50 -17.64
N THR A 144 -3.29 9.77 -17.59
CA THR A 144 -2.27 8.81 -17.19
C THR A 144 -1.80 9.09 -15.76
N VAL A 145 -1.30 8.05 -15.08
CA VAL A 145 -0.73 8.13 -13.73
C VAL A 145 0.72 7.69 -13.79
N GLU A 146 1.64 8.66 -13.74
CA GLU A 146 3.07 8.46 -13.90
C GLU A 146 3.80 8.53 -12.56
N ALA A 147 4.68 7.59 -12.27
CA ALA A 147 5.49 7.63 -11.04
C ALA A 147 6.57 8.72 -11.15
N LEU A 148 6.65 9.57 -10.13
CA LEU A 148 7.74 10.51 -9.94
C LEU A 148 8.89 9.75 -9.26
N LYS A 149 10.06 9.77 -9.89
CA LYS A 149 11.21 8.97 -9.46
C LYS A 149 11.81 9.44 -8.16
#